data_AF-A0A7Z1HMI5-F1
#
_entry.id   AF-A0A7Z1HMI5-F1
#
_cell.length_a   1.000
_cell.length_b   1.000
_cell.length_c   1.000
_cell.angle_alpha   90.00
_cell.angle_beta   90.00
_cell.angle_gamma   90.00
#
_symmetry.space_group_name_H-M   'P 1'
#
loop_
_entity.id
_entity.type
_entity.pdbx_description
1 polymer ?
#
loop_
_entity_poly.entity_id
_entity_poly.type
_entity_poly.pdbx_seq_one_letter_code
_entity_poly.pdbx_strand_id
1 'polypeptide(L)'
;MEPTDEAVNKPNESASKPKLVQALKTVDNKELKSTGFWLNQAFLVLSTIFGVYLAAQSGLQQALKFDTFSKMEDNFYLRTSLFDEVKDNAINIRAYAERLAKSPSSSEMQYHKPTLEKYIWQTMQYSPTTLETPSVFLTQVRRFYSRANFVIEAALKRQMSARQASIELIKIADMIELQTLPKLQQSALKLQQQLKQNDIIIGALKETDNAK
;
A
#
# COMPACT_ATOMS: atom_id res chain seq x y z
N MET A 1 78.23 62.65 -72.42
CA MET A 1 78.01 61.55 -73.36
C MET A 1 77.31 60.43 -72.60
N GLU A 2 76.02 60.25 -72.85
CA GLU A 2 75.39 58.91 -72.85
C GLU A 2 76.07 58.03 -73.93
N PRO A 3 75.90 56.67 -73.99
CA PRO A 3 74.88 55.81 -73.35
C PRO A 3 75.37 54.40 -72.83
N THR A 4 74.38 53.56 -72.43
CA THR A 4 74.23 52.06 -72.46
C THR A 4 75.18 51.15 -71.65
N ASP A 5 74.82 49.97 -71.12
CA ASP A 5 73.59 49.19 -70.90
C ASP A 5 73.99 48.05 -69.91
N GLU A 6 73.04 47.51 -69.14
CA GLU A 6 72.79 46.05 -68.95
C GLU A 6 71.95 45.74 -67.69
N ALA A 7 70.92 44.94 -67.92
CA ALA A 7 69.95 44.46 -66.94
C ALA A 7 70.43 43.20 -66.21
N VAL A 8 69.91 42.94 -65.00
CA VAL A 8 69.41 41.62 -64.53
C VAL A 8 68.69 41.77 -63.17
N ASN A 9 67.70 40.91 -63.00
CA ASN A 9 66.55 40.86 -62.12
C ASN A 9 66.75 39.86 -60.95
N LYS A 10 66.11 40.06 -59.76
CA LYS A 10 65.39 39.02 -58.93
C LYS A 10 64.95 39.48 -57.50
N PRO A 11 64.02 38.78 -56.81
CA PRO A 11 62.71 39.36 -56.49
C PRO A 11 62.24 39.27 -55.00
N ASN A 12 61.03 39.81 -54.80
CA ASN A 12 60.19 39.88 -53.59
C ASN A 12 59.85 38.51 -52.95
N GLU A 13 59.76 38.45 -51.60
CA GLU A 13 59.06 37.41 -50.84
C GLU A 13 58.43 37.93 -49.53
N SER A 14 57.29 37.31 -49.18
CA SER A 14 56.27 37.70 -48.19
C SER A 14 56.26 36.83 -46.93
N ALA A 15 55.84 37.36 -45.77
CA ALA A 15 55.21 36.63 -44.64
C ALA A 15 54.79 37.62 -43.52
N SER A 16 53.82 37.44 -42.60
CA SER A 16 52.54 36.72 -42.48
C SER A 16 51.90 37.13 -41.12
N LYS A 17 50.55 37.09 -41.00
CA LYS A 17 49.68 37.08 -39.78
C LYS A 17 49.36 38.45 -39.11
N PRO A 18 48.08 38.71 -38.72
CA PRO A 18 47.32 37.87 -37.77
C PRO A 18 45.84 37.62 -38.14
N LYS A 19 45.50 36.37 -38.52
CA LYS A 19 44.11 35.91 -38.68
C LYS A 19 43.46 35.41 -37.38
N LEU A 20 44.25 35.17 -36.33
CA LEU A 20 43.74 34.67 -35.02
C LEU A 20 43.06 35.76 -34.18
N VAL A 21 43.54 37.00 -34.25
CA VAL A 21 42.98 38.12 -33.49
C VAL A 21 41.66 38.61 -34.08
N GLN A 22 41.46 38.47 -35.40
CA GLN A 22 40.19 38.79 -36.08
C GLN A 22 39.12 37.70 -35.88
N ALA A 23 39.51 36.42 -35.77
CA ALA A 23 38.57 35.32 -35.51
C ALA A 23 38.01 35.32 -34.08
N LEU A 24 38.76 35.83 -33.09
CA LEU A 24 38.29 35.96 -31.70
C LEU A 24 37.45 37.23 -31.46
N LYS A 25 37.57 38.25 -32.33
CA LYS A 25 36.79 39.50 -32.24
C LYS A 25 35.43 39.44 -32.95
N THR A 26 35.19 38.36 -33.69
CA THR A 26 33.97 38.09 -34.48
C THR A 26 33.14 36.97 -33.88
N VAL A 27 33.31 36.68 -32.58
CA VAL A 27 32.26 35.98 -31.83
C VAL A 27 31.13 37.00 -31.65
N ASP A 28 30.15 36.85 -32.52
CA ASP A 28 29.03 37.75 -32.76
C ASP A 28 28.15 37.84 -31.51
N ASN A 29 28.46 38.79 -30.62
CA ASN A 29 27.67 39.09 -29.42
C ASN A 29 26.27 39.68 -29.76
N LYS A 30 25.94 39.80 -31.05
CA LYS A 30 24.68 40.33 -31.56
C LYS A 30 23.53 39.32 -31.41
N GLU A 31 23.81 38.02 -31.48
CA GLU A 31 22.82 36.97 -31.19
C GLU A 31 22.54 36.83 -29.68
N LEU A 32 23.55 37.07 -28.82
CA LEU A 32 23.37 37.08 -27.36
C LEU A 32 22.58 38.30 -26.85
N LYS A 33 22.49 39.37 -27.65
CA LYS A 33 21.62 40.54 -27.38
C LYS A 33 20.29 40.51 -28.15
N SER A 34 20.07 39.50 -28.99
CA SER A 34 18.79 39.29 -29.66
C SER A 34 17.74 38.94 -28.62
N THR A 35 16.73 39.80 -28.47
CA THR A 35 15.57 39.54 -27.62
C THR A 35 14.89 38.21 -27.98
N GLY A 36 15.01 37.77 -29.24
CA GLY A 36 14.51 36.49 -29.72
C GLY A 36 15.28 35.27 -29.19
N PHE A 37 16.61 35.35 -29.04
CA PHE A 37 17.41 34.26 -28.45
C PHE A 37 17.04 34.04 -26.98
N TRP A 38 16.95 35.11 -26.20
CA TRP A 38 16.54 35.04 -24.79
C TRP A 38 15.09 34.59 -24.62
N LEU A 39 14.19 34.99 -25.52
CA LEU A 39 12.80 34.53 -25.51
C LEU A 39 12.73 33.03 -25.78
N ASN A 40 13.46 32.53 -26.79
CA ASN A 40 13.45 31.12 -27.13
C ASN A 40 14.09 30.27 -26.01
N GLN A 41 15.17 30.75 -25.42
CA GLN A 41 15.82 30.09 -24.28
C GLN A 41 14.93 30.11 -23.03
N ALA A 42 14.23 31.21 -22.76
CA ALA A 42 13.26 31.28 -21.68
C ALA A 42 12.11 30.28 -21.89
N PHE A 43 11.59 30.17 -23.12
CA PHE A 43 10.59 29.15 -23.47
C PHE A 43 11.12 27.72 -23.32
N LEU A 44 12.37 27.44 -23.70
CA LEU A 44 12.99 26.13 -23.54
C LEU A 44 13.14 25.74 -22.06
N VAL A 45 13.63 26.66 -21.23
CA VAL A 45 13.75 26.45 -19.77
C VAL A 45 12.36 26.26 -19.14
N LEU A 46 11.40 27.13 -19.46
CA LEU A 46 10.01 27.00 -18.99
C LEU A 46 9.41 25.65 -19.40
N SER A 47 9.57 25.24 -20.67
CA SER A 47 9.07 23.96 -21.17
C SER A 47 9.69 22.76 -20.44
N THR A 48 10.98 22.84 -20.10
CA THR A 48 11.67 21.76 -19.36
C THR A 48 11.15 21.68 -17.93
N ILE A 49 10.98 22.83 -17.27
CA ILE A 49 10.41 22.90 -15.92
C ILE A 49 8.98 22.33 -15.91
N PHE A 50 8.15 22.74 -16.88
CA PHE A 50 6.79 22.20 -17.02
C PHE A 50 6.77 20.70 -17.33
N GLY A 51 7.68 20.21 -18.19
CA GLY A 51 7.80 18.79 -18.52
C GLY A 51 8.13 17.94 -17.31
N VAL A 52 9.13 18.35 -16.51
CA VAL A 52 9.50 17.66 -15.28
C VAL A 52 8.40 17.76 -14.23
N TYR A 53 7.76 18.93 -14.08
CA TYR A 53 6.66 19.13 -13.14
C TYR A 53 5.48 18.20 -13.42
N LEU A 54 5.04 18.09 -14.68
CA LEU A 54 3.94 17.20 -15.08
C LEU A 54 4.29 15.73 -14.88
N ALA A 55 5.51 15.33 -15.22
CA ALA A 55 5.98 13.96 -14.99
C ALA A 55 6.03 13.62 -13.49
N ALA A 56 6.53 14.53 -12.66
CA ALA A 56 6.57 14.37 -11.21
C ALA A 56 5.16 14.32 -10.59
N GLN A 57 4.25 15.19 -11.04
CA GLN A 57 2.86 15.19 -10.58
C GLN A 57 2.14 13.87 -10.94
N SER A 58 2.33 13.38 -12.16
CA SER A 58 1.78 12.09 -12.60
C SER A 58 2.36 10.93 -11.79
N GLY A 59 3.67 10.94 -11.51
CA GLY A 59 4.34 9.91 -10.72
C GLY A 59 3.83 9.85 -9.27
N LEU A 60 3.71 11.01 -8.61
CA LEU A 60 3.17 11.09 -7.25
C LEU A 60 1.72 10.62 -7.18
N GLN A 61 0.87 11.05 -8.12
CA GLN A 61 -0.52 10.62 -8.17
C GLN A 61 -0.65 9.09 -8.36
N GLN A 62 0.20 8.49 -9.20
CA GLN A 62 0.22 7.05 -9.40
C GLN A 62 0.69 6.31 -8.14
N ALA A 63 1.73 6.82 -7.46
CA ALA A 63 2.25 6.24 -6.22
C ALA A 63 1.21 6.28 -5.09
N LEU A 64 0.49 7.41 -4.94
CA LEU A 64 -0.58 7.53 -3.95
C LEU A 64 -1.75 6.59 -4.22
N LYS A 65 -2.14 6.43 -5.50
CA LYS A 65 -3.16 5.45 -5.90
C LYS A 65 -2.72 4.03 -5.57
N PHE A 66 -1.48 3.67 -5.92
CA PHE A 66 -0.92 2.36 -5.61
C PHE A 66 -0.90 2.08 -4.11
N ASP A 67 -0.39 3.00 -3.28
CA ASP A 67 -0.37 2.86 -1.81
C ASP A 67 -1.78 2.67 -1.25
N THR A 68 -2.75 3.46 -1.75
CA THR A 68 -4.16 3.35 -1.33
C THR A 68 -4.74 1.98 -1.66
N PHE A 69 -4.53 1.49 -2.89
CA PHE A 69 -5.07 0.19 -3.31
C PHE A 69 -4.36 -0.98 -2.63
N SER A 70 -3.05 -0.88 -2.40
CA SER A 70 -2.28 -1.87 -1.65
C SER A 70 -2.81 -2.03 -0.22
N LYS A 71 -3.05 -0.90 0.48
CA LYS A 71 -3.68 -0.90 1.81
C LYS A 71 -5.08 -1.50 1.80
N MET A 72 -5.89 -1.15 0.81
CA MET A 72 -7.23 -1.74 0.65
C MET A 72 -7.19 -3.25 0.43
N GLU A 73 -6.24 -3.75 -0.36
CA GLU A 73 -6.05 -5.17 -0.60
C GLU A 73 -5.60 -5.91 0.68
N ASP A 74 -4.61 -5.37 1.39
CA ASP A 74 -4.17 -5.94 2.66
C ASP A 74 -5.30 -5.94 3.70
N ASN A 75 -6.09 -4.87 3.75
CA ASN A 75 -7.24 -4.80 4.63
C ASN A 75 -8.35 -5.79 4.23
N PHE A 76 -8.54 -6.06 2.93
CA PHE A 76 -9.44 -7.11 2.44
C PHE A 76 -9.02 -8.50 2.94
N TYR A 77 -7.74 -8.87 2.80
CA TYR A 77 -7.26 -10.15 3.30
C TYR A 77 -7.39 -10.24 4.81
N LEU A 78 -7.02 -9.18 5.54
CA LEU A 78 -7.10 -9.12 6.99
C LEU A 78 -8.53 -9.30 7.50
N ARG A 79 -9.53 -8.66 6.88
CA ARG A 79 -10.95 -8.86 7.23
C ARG A 79 -11.45 -10.26 6.89
N THR A 80 -11.00 -10.84 5.78
CA THR A 80 -11.39 -12.19 5.35
C THR A 80 -10.82 -13.25 6.29
N SER A 81 -9.52 -13.18 6.59
CA SER A 81 -8.87 -14.10 7.53
C SER A 81 -9.45 -13.98 8.93
N LEU A 82 -9.79 -12.76 9.39
CA LEU A 82 -10.45 -12.56 10.67
C LEU A 82 -11.86 -13.18 10.68
N PHE A 83 -12.59 -13.05 9.58
CA PHE A 83 -13.92 -13.67 9.44
C PHE A 83 -13.82 -15.19 9.58
N ASP A 84 -12.89 -15.83 8.88
CA ASP A 84 -12.72 -17.28 8.91
C ASP A 84 -12.33 -17.78 10.31
N GLU A 85 -11.34 -17.13 10.96
CA GLU A 85 -10.95 -17.48 12.34
C GLU A 85 -12.12 -17.37 13.32
N VAL A 86 -12.87 -16.26 13.26
CA VAL A 86 -13.97 -16.03 14.21
C VAL A 86 -15.13 -16.97 13.94
N LYS A 87 -15.40 -17.30 12.68
CA LYS A 87 -16.42 -18.27 12.28
C LYS A 87 -16.11 -19.67 12.81
N ASP A 88 -14.89 -20.14 12.63
CA ASP A 88 -14.48 -21.47 13.10
C ASP A 88 -14.56 -21.56 14.64
N ASN A 89 -14.11 -20.50 15.32
CA ASN A 89 -14.25 -20.43 16.78
C ASN A 89 -15.70 -20.40 17.25
N ALA A 90 -16.60 -19.72 16.53
CA ALA A 90 -18.03 -19.70 16.87
C ALA A 90 -18.65 -21.10 16.74
N ILE A 91 -18.30 -21.85 15.70
CA ILE A 91 -18.70 -23.24 15.51
C ILE A 91 -18.21 -24.10 16.68
N ASN A 92 -16.94 -24.00 17.03
CA ASN A 92 -16.34 -24.75 18.14
C ASN A 92 -17.01 -24.44 19.49
N ILE A 93 -17.31 -23.16 19.74
CA ILE A 93 -18.04 -22.74 20.96
C ILE A 93 -19.45 -23.32 20.97
N ARG A 94 -20.19 -23.27 19.86
CA ARG A 94 -21.55 -23.83 19.82
C ARG A 94 -21.53 -25.34 20.07
N ALA A 95 -20.61 -26.06 19.42
CA ALA A 95 -20.46 -27.50 19.63
C ALA A 95 -20.14 -27.84 21.10
N TYR A 96 -19.29 -27.04 21.76
CA TYR A 96 -19.02 -27.20 23.19
C TYR A 96 -20.24 -26.87 24.05
N ALA A 97 -20.99 -25.82 23.71
CA ALA A 97 -22.20 -25.44 24.42
C ALA A 97 -23.27 -26.55 24.37
N GLU A 98 -23.45 -27.21 23.22
CA GLU A 98 -24.37 -28.36 23.07
C GLU A 98 -23.96 -29.56 23.94
N ARG A 99 -22.65 -29.79 24.10
CA ARG A 99 -22.16 -30.81 25.03
C ARG A 99 -22.49 -30.43 26.47
N LEU A 100 -22.22 -29.18 26.86
CA LEU A 100 -22.52 -28.69 28.21
C LEU A 100 -24.02 -28.75 28.55
N ALA A 101 -24.92 -28.63 27.56
CA ALA A 101 -26.36 -28.76 27.76
C ALA A 101 -26.74 -30.13 28.35
N LYS A 102 -25.97 -31.18 28.05
CA LYS A 102 -26.17 -32.55 28.56
C LYS A 102 -25.66 -32.74 29.99
N SER A 103 -25.14 -31.68 30.62
CA SER A 103 -24.58 -31.70 31.97
C SER A 103 -23.50 -32.78 32.18
N PRO A 104 -22.44 -32.78 31.33
CA PRO A 104 -21.36 -33.77 31.40
C PRO A 104 -20.55 -33.66 32.69
N SER A 105 -19.78 -34.70 32.99
CA SER A 105 -18.87 -34.70 34.15
C SER A 105 -17.74 -33.68 33.98
N SER A 106 -17.09 -33.26 35.08
CA SER A 106 -15.98 -32.29 35.01
C SER A 106 -14.79 -32.77 34.17
N SER A 107 -14.52 -34.07 34.16
CA SER A 107 -13.46 -34.64 33.32
C SER A 107 -13.79 -34.51 31.83
N GLU A 108 -15.04 -34.78 31.46
CA GLU A 108 -15.52 -34.66 30.08
C GLU A 108 -15.56 -33.20 29.61
N MET A 109 -15.99 -32.27 30.49
CA MET A 109 -15.92 -30.83 30.21
C MET A 109 -14.48 -30.38 29.91
N GLN A 110 -13.52 -30.81 30.74
CA GLN A 110 -12.12 -30.44 30.57
C GLN A 110 -11.52 -31.04 29.29
N TYR A 111 -11.82 -32.31 29.00
CA TYR A 111 -11.30 -33.02 27.83
C TYR A 111 -11.79 -32.40 26.51
N HIS A 112 -13.04 -31.94 26.48
CA HIS A 112 -13.65 -31.32 25.30
C HIS A 112 -13.57 -29.79 25.28
N LYS A 113 -12.78 -29.18 26.16
CA LYS A 113 -12.59 -27.73 26.19
C LYS A 113 -12.12 -27.24 24.81
N PRO A 114 -12.83 -26.29 24.16
CA PRO A 114 -12.41 -25.78 22.88
C PRO A 114 -11.20 -24.86 23.04
N THR A 115 -10.24 -24.97 22.12
CA THR A 115 -9.18 -23.97 21.95
C THR A 115 -9.74 -22.82 21.13
N LEU A 116 -9.64 -21.60 21.67
CA LEU A 116 -9.98 -20.38 20.92
C LEU A 116 -8.75 -19.95 20.13
N GLU A 117 -8.70 -20.35 18.86
CA GLU A 117 -7.61 -19.99 17.95
C GLU A 117 -7.62 -18.48 17.71
N LYS A 118 -6.46 -17.83 17.86
CA LYS A 118 -6.36 -16.35 17.82
C LYS A 118 -5.18 -15.89 16.99
N TYR A 119 -4.67 -16.73 16.09
CA TYR A 119 -3.48 -16.43 15.31
C TYR A 119 -3.65 -15.13 14.49
N ILE A 120 -4.75 -15.00 13.75
CA ILE A 120 -5.07 -13.82 12.96
C ILE A 120 -5.32 -12.64 13.90
N TRP A 121 -6.16 -12.81 14.93
CA TRP A 121 -6.43 -11.76 15.90
C TRP A 121 -5.16 -11.19 16.58
N GLN A 122 -4.20 -12.05 16.90
CA GLN A 122 -2.91 -11.65 17.47
C GLN A 122 -2.01 -10.99 16.43
N THR A 123 -1.93 -11.55 15.22
CA THR A 123 -1.14 -11.00 14.12
C THR A 123 -1.60 -9.60 13.73
N MET A 124 -2.91 -9.33 13.81
CA MET A 124 -3.49 -8.02 13.55
C MET A 124 -2.91 -6.90 14.44
N GLN A 125 -2.36 -7.21 15.62
CA GLN A 125 -1.72 -6.20 16.47
C GLN A 125 -0.49 -5.56 15.81
N TYR A 126 0.12 -6.27 14.86
CA TYR A 126 1.34 -5.86 14.17
C TYR A 126 1.08 -5.43 12.72
N SER A 127 -0.16 -5.56 12.22
CA SER A 127 -0.49 -5.15 10.86
C SER A 127 -0.73 -3.63 10.79
N PRO A 128 -0.07 -2.92 9.84
CA PRO A 128 -0.27 -1.48 9.66
C PRO A 128 -1.70 -1.13 9.21
N THR A 129 -2.40 -2.06 8.55
CA THR A 129 -3.76 -1.82 8.04
C THR A 129 -4.85 -2.20 9.02
N THR A 130 -4.54 -2.71 10.21
CA THR A 130 -5.56 -3.10 11.21
C THR A 130 -6.47 -1.95 11.60
N LEU A 131 -5.91 -0.75 11.77
CA LEU A 131 -6.69 0.43 12.18
C LEU A 131 -7.60 0.97 11.07
N GLU A 132 -7.41 0.52 9.83
CA GLU A 132 -8.33 0.79 8.73
C GLU A 132 -9.56 -0.15 8.75
N THR A 133 -9.53 -1.20 9.57
CA THR A 133 -10.71 -2.02 9.85
C THR A 133 -11.66 -1.29 10.79
N PRO A 134 -12.97 -1.21 10.49
CA PRO A 134 -13.93 -0.56 11.36
C PRO A 134 -13.86 -1.07 12.80
N SER A 135 -13.68 -0.15 13.74
CA SER A 135 -13.45 -0.44 15.17
C SER A 135 -14.56 -1.27 15.83
N VAL A 136 -15.77 -1.23 15.27
CA VAL A 136 -16.90 -2.05 15.71
C VAL A 136 -16.58 -3.54 15.59
N PHE A 137 -15.93 -3.99 14.52
CA PHE A 137 -15.58 -5.40 14.32
C PHE A 137 -14.52 -5.84 15.33
N LEU A 138 -13.46 -5.03 15.48
CA LEU A 138 -12.40 -5.29 16.47
C LEU A 138 -12.97 -5.40 17.88
N THR A 139 -13.89 -4.50 18.23
CA THR A 139 -14.53 -4.49 19.55
C THR A 139 -15.40 -5.73 19.78
N GLN A 140 -16.21 -6.12 18.78
CA GLN A 140 -17.11 -7.27 18.92
C GLN A 140 -16.35 -8.60 18.95
N VAL A 141 -15.32 -8.76 18.12
CA VAL A 141 -14.46 -9.95 18.14
C VAL A 141 -13.71 -10.07 19.48
N ARG A 142 -13.13 -8.97 19.98
CA ARG A 142 -12.52 -8.94 21.30
C ARG A 142 -13.48 -9.37 22.41
N ARG A 143 -14.72 -8.86 22.38
CA ARG A 143 -15.77 -9.19 23.35
C ARG A 143 -16.18 -10.65 23.26
N PHE A 144 -16.32 -11.19 22.06
CA PHE A 144 -16.60 -12.60 21.81
C PHE A 144 -15.54 -13.50 22.46
N TYR A 145 -14.26 -13.30 22.15
CA TYR A 145 -13.18 -14.09 22.74
C TYR A 145 -13.12 -13.98 24.26
N SER A 146 -13.24 -12.76 24.80
CA SER A 146 -13.18 -12.52 26.24
C SER A 146 -14.33 -13.20 26.98
N ARG A 147 -15.56 -13.06 26.48
CA ARG A 147 -16.76 -13.62 27.11
C ARG A 147 -16.82 -15.13 26.99
N ALA A 148 -16.51 -15.69 25.82
CA ALA A 148 -16.48 -17.14 25.62
C ALA A 148 -15.47 -17.79 26.59
N ASN A 149 -14.25 -17.26 26.66
CA ASN A 149 -13.24 -17.76 27.58
C ASN A 149 -13.68 -17.65 29.04
N PHE A 150 -14.28 -16.53 29.43
CA PHE A 150 -14.81 -16.35 30.79
C PHE A 150 -15.84 -17.43 31.15
N VAL A 151 -16.82 -17.67 30.27
CA VAL A 151 -17.89 -18.66 30.52
C VAL A 151 -17.33 -20.10 30.55
N ILE A 152 -16.43 -20.44 29.63
CA ILE A 152 -15.76 -21.75 29.61
C ILE A 152 -15.01 -21.99 30.92
N GLU A 153 -14.20 -21.02 31.35
CA GLU A 153 -13.44 -21.12 32.60
C GLU A 153 -14.35 -21.19 33.84
N ALA A 154 -15.43 -20.40 33.87
CA ALA A 154 -16.40 -20.43 34.97
C ALA A 154 -17.10 -21.80 35.08
N ALA A 155 -17.42 -22.43 33.94
CA ALA A 155 -17.98 -23.78 33.90
C ALA A 155 -16.99 -24.82 34.44
N LEU A 156 -15.74 -24.79 33.97
CA LEU A 156 -14.69 -25.72 34.39
C LEU A 156 -14.37 -25.60 35.88
N LYS A 157 -14.35 -24.36 36.41
CA LYS A 157 -14.11 -24.06 37.83
C LYS A 157 -15.35 -24.27 38.71
N ARG A 158 -16.47 -24.76 38.15
CA ARG A 158 -17.76 -24.96 38.83
C ARG A 158 -18.35 -23.68 39.44
N GLN A 159 -17.93 -22.51 38.97
CA GLN A 159 -18.51 -21.20 39.33
C GLN A 159 -19.80 -20.93 38.55
N MET A 160 -20.01 -21.67 37.45
CA MET A 160 -21.22 -21.65 36.64
C MET A 160 -21.63 -23.10 36.34
N SER A 161 -22.93 -23.39 36.37
CA SER A 161 -23.42 -24.73 36.00
C SER A 161 -23.23 -24.98 34.50
N ALA A 162 -23.00 -26.23 34.10
CA ALA A 162 -22.83 -26.59 32.69
C ALA A 162 -24.02 -26.14 31.83
N ARG A 163 -25.25 -26.28 32.35
CA ARG A 163 -26.47 -25.83 31.66
C ARG A 163 -26.53 -24.32 31.50
N GLN A 164 -26.16 -23.54 32.52
CA GLN A 164 -26.11 -22.08 32.39
C GLN A 164 -25.02 -21.64 31.41
N ALA A 165 -23.83 -22.26 31.50
CA ALA A 165 -22.73 -21.98 30.59
C ALA A 165 -23.10 -22.30 29.12
N SER A 166 -23.83 -23.39 28.88
CA SER A 166 -24.38 -23.73 27.57
C SER A 166 -25.24 -22.59 27.01
N ILE A 167 -26.21 -22.10 27.79
CA ILE A 167 -27.11 -21.00 27.37
C ILE A 167 -26.31 -19.73 27.04
N GLU A 168 -25.36 -19.35 27.89
CA GLU A 168 -24.53 -18.16 27.66
C GLU A 168 -23.62 -18.30 26.44
N LEU A 169 -23.01 -19.47 26.23
CA LEU A 169 -22.16 -19.73 25.06
C LEU A 169 -22.95 -19.72 23.75
N ILE A 170 -24.16 -20.30 23.74
CA ILE A 170 -25.06 -20.22 22.57
C ILE A 170 -25.37 -18.75 22.26
N LYS A 171 -25.73 -17.95 23.27
CA LYS A 171 -26.01 -16.52 23.09
C LYS A 171 -24.80 -15.74 22.55
N ILE A 172 -23.59 -16.07 23.02
CA ILE A 172 -22.34 -15.47 22.53
C ILE A 172 -22.09 -15.85 21.06
N ALA A 173 -22.29 -17.12 20.70
CA ALA A 173 -22.18 -17.61 19.33
C ALA A 173 -23.22 -16.96 18.40
N ASP A 174 -24.48 -16.89 18.82
CA ASP A 174 -25.56 -16.27 18.04
C ASP A 174 -25.29 -14.78 17.79
N MET A 175 -24.80 -14.06 18.80
CA MET A 175 -24.46 -12.63 18.65
C MET A 175 -23.36 -12.43 17.59
N ILE A 176 -22.30 -13.23 17.61
CA ILE A 176 -21.21 -13.06 16.64
C ILE A 176 -21.64 -13.48 15.23
N GLU A 177 -22.37 -14.59 15.11
CA GLU A 177 -22.77 -15.15 13.81
C GLU A 177 -23.90 -14.39 13.13
N LEU A 178 -24.88 -13.91 13.88
CA LEU A 178 -26.05 -13.23 13.28
C LEU A 178 -25.80 -11.74 13.10
N GLN A 179 -24.93 -11.12 13.91
CA GLN A 179 -24.76 -9.67 13.90
C GLN A 179 -23.41 -9.20 13.36
N THR A 180 -22.32 -9.91 13.66
CA THR A 180 -20.96 -9.41 13.40
C THR A 180 -20.36 -10.01 12.14
N LEU A 181 -20.33 -11.34 12.03
CA LEU A 181 -19.75 -12.04 10.88
C LEU A 181 -20.36 -11.61 9.52
N PRO A 182 -21.69 -11.47 9.37
CA PRO A 182 -22.28 -11.06 8.08
C PRO A 182 -21.86 -9.65 7.69
N LYS A 183 -21.80 -8.74 8.68
CA LYS A 183 -21.36 -7.34 8.44
C LYS A 183 -19.86 -7.26 8.15
N LEU A 184 -19.04 -8.08 8.80
CA LEU A 184 -17.61 -8.17 8.53
C LEU A 184 -17.36 -8.69 7.10
N GLN A 185 -18.08 -9.75 6.70
CA GLN A 185 -18.02 -10.29 5.34
C GLN A 185 -18.45 -9.26 4.30
N GLN A 186 -19.58 -8.59 4.51
CA GLN A 186 -20.02 -7.50 3.63
C GLN A 186 -18.99 -6.36 3.56
N SER A 187 -18.34 -6.06 4.68
CA SER A 187 -17.29 -5.05 4.75
C SER A 187 -16.05 -5.43 3.93
N ALA A 188 -15.67 -6.72 3.90
CA ALA A 188 -14.62 -7.23 3.03
C ALA A 188 -15.04 -7.22 1.55
N LEU A 189 -16.26 -7.68 1.24
CA LEU A 189 -16.80 -7.68 -0.12
C LEU A 189 -16.88 -6.27 -0.71
N LYS A 190 -17.19 -5.26 0.11
CA LYS A 190 -17.17 -3.85 -0.31
C LYS A 190 -15.76 -3.42 -0.74
N LEU A 191 -14.71 -3.82 -0.01
CA LEU A 191 -13.33 -3.54 -0.41
C LEU A 191 -12.99 -4.22 -1.74
N GLN A 192 -13.37 -5.50 -1.88
CA GLN A 192 -13.18 -6.23 -3.14
C GLN A 192 -13.90 -5.54 -4.31
N GLN A 193 -15.13 -5.07 -4.11
CA GLN A 193 -15.86 -4.33 -5.14
C GLN A 193 -15.17 -3.01 -5.48
N GLN A 194 -14.70 -2.26 -4.49
CA GLN A 194 -13.97 -1.01 -4.71
C GLN A 194 -12.65 -1.25 -5.47
N LEU A 195 -11.92 -2.33 -5.17
CA LEU A 195 -10.72 -2.72 -5.93
C LEU A 195 -11.07 -3.07 -7.38
N LYS A 196 -12.10 -3.88 -7.60
CA LYS A 196 -12.57 -4.26 -8.94
C LYS A 196 -13.05 -3.06 -9.78
N GLN A 197 -13.72 -2.09 -9.15
CA GLN A 197 -14.18 -0.86 -9.84
C GLN A 197 -13.03 0.02 -10.32
N ASN A 198 -11.82 -0.15 -9.77
CA ASN A 198 -10.61 0.56 -10.19
C ASN A 198 -9.69 -0.33 -11.05
N ASP A 199 -10.22 -1.41 -11.64
CA ASP A 199 -9.51 -2.38 -12.47
C ASP A 199 -8.32 -3.07 -11.77
N ILE A 200 -8.34 -3.10 -10.43
CA ILE A 200 -7.32 -3.77 -9.62
C ILE A 200 -7.75 -5.22 -9.39
N ILE A 201 -6.97 -6.17 -9.93
CA ILE A 201 -7.13 -7.60 -9.62
C ILE A 201 -6.43 -7.88 -8.29
N ILE A 202 -7.17 -8.42 -7.31
CA ILE A 202 -6.63 -8.86 -6.02
C ILE A 202 -5.50 -9.88 -6.28
N GLY A 203 -4.33 -9.67 -5.67
CA GLY A 203 -3.11 -10.45 -5.86
C GLY A 203 -2.15 -9.85 -6.89
N ALA A 204 -2.64 -9.06 -7.86
CA ALA A 204 -1.80 -8.53 -8.93
C ALA A 204 -0.85 -7.41 -8.46
N LEU A 205 -1.23 -6.63 -7.43
CA LEU A 205 -0.38 -5.54 -6.93
C LEU A 205 0.90 -6.07 -6.25
N LYS A 206 0.81 -7.20 -5.54
CA LYS A 206 1.96 -7.82 -4.87
C LYS A 206 2.98 -8.40 -5.85
N GLU A 207 2.58 -8.81 -7.05
CA GLU A 207 3.53 -9.27 -8.08
C GLU A 207 4.33 -8.09 -8.67
N THR A 208 3.72 -6.91 -8.79
CA THR A 208 4.41 -5.72 -9.33
C THR A 208 5.44 -5.12 -8.39
N ASP A 209 5.27 -5.26 -7.07
CA ASP A 209 6.19 -4.71 -6.07
C ASP A 209 7.44 -5.59 -5.87
N ASN A 210 7.31 -6.90 -6.08
CA ASN A 210 8.41 -7.87 -6.01
C ASN A 210 9.26 -7.95 -7.31
N ALA A 211 8.86 -7.24 -8.37
CA ALA A 211 9.53 -7.25 -9.67
C ALA A 211 10.63 -6.16 -9.81
N LYS A 212 11.18 -5.65 -8.71
CA LYS A 212 12.27 -4.67 -8.69
C LYS A 212 13.57 -5.24 -8.14
#